data_AF-A0AAD6R4R7-F1
#
_entry.id   AF-A0AAD6R4R7-F1
#
_cell.length_a   1.000
_cell.length_b   1.000
_cell.length_c   1.000
_cell.angle_alpha   90.00
_cell.angle_beta   90.00
_cell.angle_gamma   90.00
#
_symmetry.space_group_name_H-M   'P 1'
#
loop_
_entity.id
_entity.type
_entity.pdbx_description
1 polymer ?
#
loop_
_entity_poly.entity_id
_entity_poly.type
_entity_poly.pdbx_seq_one_letter_code
_entity_poly.pdbx_strand_id
1 'polypeptide(L)'
;MTSKEEEEEEEEKTAMRRKAKRKEKKKLKRKQARREIAVKEREEEERRLNDPEEQRRLKEMEEAEKERMERERKAFEERERQWMEVMERKRKEEEEEERRKVLEEKEEEVNTLLQDGKENECDEDDDWEYIEEGPAEIIWQENEIIVRKKKVRVPKKIADRQGTKEDVDRPTSNPLPPQSEAFTEYQNASIVSAQQMLENVAQQVPNFGTEQDKAHCPFHLKTGACRFGQRCSRVHFYPDKACTLLIKNMYNGPGLAWEQDEGLEVC
;
A
#
# COMPACT_ATOMS: atom_id res chain seq x y z
N MET A 1 -50.68 59.31 44.43
CA MET A 1 -50.06 57.97 44.50
C MET A 1 -49.09 57.73 43.35
N THR A 2 -49.34 58.29 42.16
CA THR A 2 -48.53 58.11 40.94
C THR A 2 -47.10 58.67 41.00
N SER A 3 -46.86 59.84 41.60
CA SER A 3 -45.52 60.46 41.57
C SER A 3 -44.46 59.74 42.40
N LYS A 4 -44.86 59.00 43.44
CA LYS A 4 -43.93 58.22 44.28
C LYS A 4 -43.54 56.90 43.60
N GLU A 5 -44.48 56.30 42.87
CA GLU A 5 -44.25 55.09 42.07
C GLU A 5 -43.32 55.39 40.87
N GLU A 6 -43.44 56.57 40.26
CA GLU A 6 -42.56 57.01 39.17
C GLU A 6 -41.11 57.26 39.65
N GLU A 7 -40.90 57.87 40.82
CA GLU A 7 -39.56 58.04 41.41
C GLU A 7 -38.91 56.70 41.80
N GLU A 8 -39.69 55.78 42.40
CA GLU A 8 -39.20 54.44 42.74
C GLU A 8 -38.81 53.63 41.48
N GLU A 9 -39.56 53.77 40.39
CA GLU A 9 -39.24 53.11 39.11
C GLU A 9 -37.99 53.70 38.45
N GLU A 10 -37.77 55.02 38.54
CA GLU A 10 -36.55 55.66 38.02
C GLU A 10 -35.31 55.26 38.84
N GLU A 11 -35.43 55.19 40.17
CA GLU A 11 -34.35 54.73 41.04
C GLU A 11 -33.99 53.25 40.76
N GLU A 12 -34.99 52.39 40.54
CA GLU A 12 -34.76 51.00 40.15
C GLU A 12 -34.05 50.88 38.79
N LYS A 13 -34.46 51.66 37.80
CA LYS A 13 -33.82 51.72 36.47
C LYS A 13 -32.36 52.16 36.56
N THR A 14 -32.05 53.17 37.36
CA THR A 14 -30.66 53.62 37.56
C THR A 14 -29.82 52.59 38.30
N ALA A 15 -30.39 51.91 39.31
CA ALA A 15 -29.75 50.82 40.03
C ALA A 15 -29.46 49.62 39.10
N MET A 16 -30.40 49.25 38.22
CA MET A 16 -30.23 48.22 37.19
C MET A 16 -29.13 48.59 36.19
N ARG A 17 -29.06 49.85 35.75
CA ARG A 17 -27.99 50.36 34.87
C ARG A 17 -26.61 50.32 35.54
N ARG A 18 -26.51 50.65 36.84
CA ARG A 18 -25.26 50.54 37.63
C ARG A 18 -24.83 49.08 37.80
N LYS A 19 -25.77 48.17 38.09
CA LYS A 19 -25.53 46.71 38.18
C LYS A 19 -25.03 46.15 36.85
N ALA A 20 -25.62 46.54 35.72
CA ALA A 20 -25.18 46.13 34.38
C ALA A 20 -23.75 46.60 34.07
N LYS A 21 -23.43 47.88 34.31
CA LYS A 21 -22.07 48.43 34.15
C LYS A 21 -21.02 47.69 35.01
N ARG A 22 -21.36 47.32 36.25
CA ARG A 22 -20.48 46.52 37.12
C ARG A 22 -20.25 45.11 36.58
N LYS A 23 -21.29 44.46 36.03
CA LYS A 23 -21.18 43.13 35.41
C LYS A 23 -20.27 43.17 34.18
N GLU A 24 -20.46 44.15 33.30
CA GLU A 24 -19.60 44.36 32.12
C GLU A 24 -18.13 44.60 32.50
N LYS A 25 -17.84 45.47 33.48
CA LYS A 25 -16.47 45.70 33.98
C LYS A 25 -15.83 44.43 34.54
N LYS A 26 -16.58 43.60 35.28
CA LYS A 26 -16.09 42.30 35.77
C LYS A 26 -15.84 41.30 34.63
N LYS A 27 -16.70 41.28 33.62
CA LYS A 27 -16.55 40.43 32.43
C LYS A 27 -15.29 40.81 31.63
N LEU A 28 -15.07 42.11 31.40
CA LEU A 28 -13.87 42.61 30.73
C LEU A 28 -12.60 42.28 31.52
N LYS A 29 -12.60 42.48 32.85
CA LYS A 29 -11.45 42.14 33.71
C LYS A 29 -11.13 40.64 33.68
N ARG A 30 -12.15 39.76 33.71
CA ARG A 30 -11.95 38.31 33.57
C ARG A 30 -11.40 37.92 32.21
N LYS A 31 -11.87 38.59 31.13
CA LYS A 31 -11.37 38.38 29.77
C LYS A 31 -9.91 38.82 29.63
N GLN A 32 -9.53 39.97 30.19
CA GLN A 32 -8.16 40.46 30.22
C GLN A 32 -7.25 39.52 31.03
N ALA A 33 -7.66 39.11 32.23
CA ALA A 33 -6.89 38.18 33.05
C ALA A 33 -6.65 36.83 32.34
N ARG A 34 -7.66 36.27 31.66
CA ARG A 34 -7.48 35.04 30.85
C ARG A 34 -6.49 35.23 29.70
N ARG A 35 -6.52 36.39 29.04
CA ARG A 35 -5.58 36.72 27.95
C ARG A 35 -4.16 36.89 28.47
N GLU A 36 -3.98 37.59 29.59
CA GLU A 36 -2.67 37.77 30.23
C GLU A 36 -2.07 36.45 30.69
N ILE A 37 -2.88 35.56 31.28
CA ILE A 37 -2.43 34.20 31.65
C ILE A 37 -1.98 33.44 30.40
N ALA A 38 -2.78 33.43 29.33
CA ALA A 38 -2.44 32.72 28.09
C ALA A 38 -1.20 33.30 27.39
N VAL A 39 -1.00 34.62 27.42
CA VAL A 39 0.22 35.26 26.89
C VAL A 39 1.43 34.88 27.74
N LYS A 40 1.31 34.96 29.07
CA LYS A 40 2.39 34.62 29.98
C LYS A 40 2.82 33.15 29.86
N GLU A 41 1.86 32.24 29.69
CA GLU A 41 2.11 30.82 29.44
C GLU A 41 2.90 30.60 28.14
N ARG A 42 2.49 31.24 27.03
CA ARG A 42 3.24 31.19 25.77
C ARG A 42 4.65 31.77 25.88
N GLU A 43 4.81 32.91 26.54
CA GLU A 43 6.12 33.52 26.78
C GLU A 43 7.01 32.63 27.66
N GLU A 44 6.44 31.89 28.61
CA GLU A 44 7.18 30.95 29.45
C GLU A 44 7.63 29.71 28.68
N GLU A 45 6.77 29.18 27.81
CA GLU A 45 7.12 28.10 26.90
C GLU A 45 8.19 28.52 25.89
N GLU A 46 8.07 29.72 25.32
CA GLU A 46 9.09 30.31 24.44
C GLU A 46 10.42 30.50 25.19
N ARG A 47 10.39 30.96 26.45
CA ARG A 47 11.61 31.03 27.28
C ARG A 47 12.22 29.65 27.55
N ARG A 48 11.39 28.62 27.76
CA ARG A 48 11.85 27.23 27.94
C ARG A 48 12.49 26.67 26.67
N LEU A 49 11.91 26.97 25.50
CA LEU A 49 12.45 26.57 24.19
C LEU A 49 13.69 27.38 23.76
N ASN A 50 13.81 28.63 24.23
CA ASN A 50 14.97 29.49 23.98
C ASN A 50 16.11 29.29 24.97
N ASP A 51 15.93 28.42 25.98
CA ASP A 51 17.02 28.05 26.88
C ASP A 51 18.09 27.24 26.14
N PRO A 52 19.38 27.66 26.17
CA PRO A 52 20.43 27.02 25.39
C PRO A 52 20.73 25.57 25.80
N GLU A 53 20.38 25.16 27.04
CA GLU A 53 20.55 23.77 27.48
C GLU A 53 19.47 22.87 26.89
N GLU A 54 18.21 23.29 26.93
CA GLU A 54 17.09 22.56 26.29
C GLU A 54 17.27 22.45 24.77
N GLN A 55 17.76 23.49 24.10
CA GLN A 55 18.08 23.42 22.67
C GLN A 55 19.18 22.41 22.35
N ARG A 56 20.19 22.29 23.22
CA ARG A 56 21.25 21.28 23.08
C ARG A 56 20.71 19.88 23.26
N ARG A 57 19.87 19.66 24.28
CA ARG A 57 19.21 18.36 24.51
C ARG A 57 18.33 17.96 23.33
N LEU A 58 17.56 18.89 22.77
CA LEU A 58 16.72 18.63 21.60
C LEU A 58 17.57 18.24 20.38
N LYS A 59 18.69 18.93 20.14
CA LYS A 59 19.63 18.59 19.05
C LYS A 59 20.30 17.24 19.25
N GLU A 60 20.71 16.91 20.48
CA GLU A 60 21.28 15.60 20.80
C GLU A 60 20.25 14.47 20.58
N MET A 61 18.99 14.69 20.95
CA MET A 61 17.90 13.74 20.66
C MET A 61 17.64 13.61 19.15
N GLU A 62 17.60 14.72 18.42
CA GLU A 62 17.41 14.73 16.96
C GLU A 62 18.57 14.02 16.23
N GLU A 63 19.82 14.22 16.68
CA GLU A 63 20.99 13.55 16.12
C GLU A 63 20.98 12.05 16.40
N ALA A 64 20.61 11.64 17.63
CA ALA A 64 20.44 10.23 17.98
C ALA A 64 19.31 9.55 17.18
N GLU A 65 18.22 10.27 16.91
CA GLU A 65 17.14 9.78 16.04
C GLU A 65 17.61 9.65 14.59
N LYS A 66 18.31 10.64 14.04
CA LYS A 66 18.91 10.55 12.71
C LYS A 66 19.89 9.39 12.59
N GLU A 67 20.72 9.17 13.60
CA GLU A 67 21.67 8.06 13.63
C GLU A 67 20.94 6.71 13.70
N ARG A 68 19.84 6.60 14.46
CA ARG A 68 18.98 5.40 14.45
C ARG A 68 18.40 5.16 13.06
N MET A 69 17.83 6.19 12.43
CA MET A 69 17.24 6.08 11.09
C MET A 69 18.30 5.69 10.04
N GLU A 70 19.50 6.24 10.12
CA GLU A 70 20.60 5.88 9.22
C GLU A 70 21.06 4.44 9.42
N ARG A 71 21.15 3.96 10.67
CA ARG A 71 21.45 2.56 10.97
C ARG A 71 20.39 1.63 10.41
N GLU A 72 19.11 1.97 10.53
CA GLU A 72 18.01 1.16 9.98
C GLU A 72 18.06 1.12 8.44
N ARG A 73 18.33 2.25 7.78
CA ARG A 73 18.51 2.31 6.33
C ARG A 73 19.70 1.45 5.88
N LYS A 74 20.86 1.58 6.54
CA LYS A 74 22.05 0.77 6.24
C LYS A 74 21.78 -0.72 6.46
N ALA A 75 21.09 -1.08 7.54
CA ALA A 75 20.73 -2.46 7.81
C ALA A 75 19.74 -3.01 6.75
N PHE A 76 18.86 -2.17 6.21
CA PHE A 76 18.00 -2.55 5.09
C PHE A 76 18.81 -2.78 3.80
N GLU A 77 19.68 -1.83 3.43
CA GLU A 77 20.57 -1.96 2.26
C GLU A 77 21.49 -3.20 2.38
N GLU A 78 21.98 -3.50 3.57
CA GLU A 78 22.79 -4.69 3.83
C GLU A 78 21.98 -5.98 3.66
N ARG A 79 20.73 -6.02 4.16
CA ARG A 79 19.84 -7.16 3.95
C ARG A 79 19.53 -7.37 2.46
N GLU A 80 19.29 -6.30 1.71
CA GLU A 80 19.09 -6.39 0.26
C GLU A 80 20.34 -6.91 -0.45
N ARG A 81 21.53 -6.43 -0.06
CA ARG A 81 22.80 -6.94 -0.61
C ARG A 81 23.01 -8.42 -0.30
N GLN A 82 22.78 -8.84 0.94
CA GLN A 82 22.87 -10.24 1.36
C GLN A 82 21.88 -11.11 0.59
N TRP A 83 20.66 -10.61 0.36
CA TRP A 83 19.66 -11.32 -0.44
C TRP A 83 20.10 -11.47 -1.89
N MET A 84 20.61 -10.40 -2.53
CA MET A 84 21.14 -10.45 -3.89
C MET A 84 22.30 -11.43 -4.03
N GLU A 85 23.23 -11.44 -3.07
CA GLU A 85 24.36 -12.38 -3.06
C GLU A 85 23.91 -13.83 -2.89
N VAL A 86 22.94 -14.09 -1.99
CA VAL A 86 22.35 -15.41 -1.81
C VAL A 86 21.63 -15.89 -3.07
N MET A 87 20.90 -14.99 -3.74
CA MET A 87 20.22 -15.29 -5.00
C MET A 87 21.21 -15.58 -6.13
N GLU A 88 22.31 -14.83 -6.22
CA GLU A 88 23.36 -15.09 -7.20
C GLU A 88 24.06 -16.43 -6.97
N ARG A 89 24.34 -16.77 -5.70
CA ARG A 89 24.92 -18.07 -5.34
C ARG A 89 24.00 -19.22 -5.74
N LYS A 90 22.69 -19.11 -5.44
CA LYS A 90 21.70 -20.12 -5.86
C LYS A 90 21.68 -20.29 -7.37
N ARG A 91 21.68 -19.19 -8.13
CA ARG A 91 21.71 -19.24 -9.60
C ARG A 91 22.95 -19.96 -10.14
N LYS A 92 24.12 -19.73 -9.53
CA LYS A 92 25.38 -20.42 -9.90
C LYS A 92 25.33 -21.91 -9.54
N GLU A 93 24.79 -22.26 -8.38
CA GLU A 93 24.58 -23.65 -7.95
C GLU A 93 23.62 -24.38 -8.90
N GLU A 94 22.54 -23.75 -9.31
CA GLU A 94 21.59 -24.28 -10.30
C GLU A 94 22.25 -24.47 -11.68
N GLU A 95 23.05 -23.50 -12.16
CA GLU A 95 23.79 -23.63 -13.43
C GLU A 95 24.85 -24.74 -13.36
N GLU A 96 25.56 -24.89 -12.24
CA GLU A 96 26.52 -25.97 -12.04
C GLU A 96 25.83 -27.35 -11.94
N GLU A 97 24.68 -27.43 -11.27
CA GLU A 97 23.87 -28.64 -11.20
C GLU A 97 23.32 -29.03 -12.57
N GLU A 98 22.82 -28.07 -13.37
CA GLU A 98 22.40 -28.29 -14.75
C GLU A 98 23.57 -28.80 -15.61
N ARG A 99 24.74 -28.16 -15.50
CA ARG A 99 25.96 -28.62 -16.18
C ARG A 99 26.37 -30.04 -15.78
N ARG A 100 26.23 -30.40 -14.50
CA ARG A 100 26.51 -31.75 -14.01
C ARG A 100 25.52 -32.75 -14.58
N LYS A 101 24.22 -32.44 -14.59
CA LYS A 101 23.17 -33.27 -15.20
C LYS A 101 23.42 -33.52 -16.68
N VAL A 102 23.78 -32.49 -17.44
CA VAL A 102 24.09 -32.61 -18.88
C VAL A 102 25.32 -33.50 -19.13
N LEU A 103 26.32 -33.50 -18.24
CA LEU A 103 27.48 -34.39 -18.35
C LEU A 103 27.10 -35.84 -18.01
N GLU A 104 26.31 -36.04 -16.95
CA GLU A 104 25.80 -37.35 -16.54
C GLU A 104 24.90 -37.96 -17.63
N GLU A 105 23.96 -37.20 -18.20
CA GLU A 105 23.13 -37.62 -19.35
C GLU A 105 24.00 -38.02 -20.56
N LYS A 106 25.08 -37.30 -20.84
CA LYS A 106 26.03 -37.67 -21.92
C LYS A 106 26.82 -38.93 -21.61
N GLU A 107 27.23 -39.14 -20.36
CA GLU A 107 27.90 -40.37 -19.95
C GLU A 107 26.96 -41.58 -19.99
N GLU A 108 25.70 -41.40 -19.57
CA GLU A 108 24.65 -42.42 -19.69
C GLU A 108 24.32 -42.74 -21.16
N GLU A 109 24.24 -41.73 -22.03
CA GLU A 109 24.06 -41.92 -23.47
C GLU A 109 25.22 -42.73 -24.08
N VAL A 110 26.48 -42.41 -23.72
CA VAL A 110 27.66 -43.15 -24.16
C VAL A 110 27.69 -44.58 -23.61
N ASN A 111 27.32 -44.79 -22.34
CA ASN A 111 27.28 -46.12 -21.73
C ASN A 111 26.18 -47.01 -22.33
N THR A 112 25.02 -46.42 -22.66
CA THR A 112 23.92 -47.10 -23.37
C THR A 112 24.35 -47.52 -24.77
N LEU A 113 25.01 -46.63 -25.53
CA LEU A 113 25.61 -46.94 -26.84
C LEU A 113 26.67 -48.04 -26.79
N LEU A 114 27.40 -48.18 -25.66
CA LEU A 114 28.39 -49.24 -25.46
C LEU A 114 27.76 -50.58 -25.04
N GLN A 115 26.61 -50.58 -24.37
CA GLN A 115 25.86 -51.78 -24.02
C GLN A 115 25.10 -52.38 -25.23
N ASP A 116 24.61 -51.54 -26.16
CA ASP A 116 24.00 -51.99 -27.42
C ASP A 116 24.98 -52.72 -28.37
N GLY A 117 26.29 -52.64 -28.10
CA GLY A 117 27.32 -53.42 -28.79
C GLY A 117 27.44 -54.88 -28.32
N LYS A 118 26.67 -55.28 -27.29
CA LYS A 118 26.77 -56.60 -26.66
C LYS A 118 25.44 -57.04 -26.05
N GLU A 119 24.46 -57.37 -26.91
CA GLU A 119 23.51 -58.50 -26.81
C GLU A 119 22.32 -58.33 -27.79
N ASN A 120 22.21 -59.30 -28.71
CA ASN A 120 21.06 -59.78 -29.50
C ASN A 120 19.80 -58.91 -29.77
N GLU A 121 19.57 -58.70 -31.08
CA GLU A 121 18.43 -59.21 -31.87
C GLU A 121 17.10 -59.52 -31.14
N CYS A 122 16.07 -58.68 -31.34
CA CYS A 122 14.65 -59.08 -31.40
C CYS A 122 13.74 -57.91 -31.86
N ASP A 123 13.12 -58.13 -33.02
CA ASP A 123 11.80 -57.73 -33.53
C ASP A 123 10.98 -56.52 -33.04
N GLU A 124 10.42 -55.84 -34.06
CA GLU A 124 9.05 -55.31 -34.18
C GLU A 124 8.63 -54.12 -33.28
N ASP A 125 8.57 -52.91 -33.85
CA ASP A 125 7.30 -52.30 -34.29
C ASP A 125 7.47 -50.83 -34.75
N ASP A 126 6.97 -50.54 -35.95
CA ASP A 126 6.91 -49.21 -36.58
C ASP A 126 5.98 -48.25 -35.81
N ASP A 127 6.52 -47.32 -35.00
CA ASP A 127 5.74 -46.20 -34.43
C ASP A 127 6.03 -44.88 -35.16
N TRP A 128 5.27 -44.63 -36.23
CA TRP A 128 5.32 -43.39 -37.01
C TRP A 128 3.97 -42.70 -37.02
N GLU A 129 3.95 -41.39 -36.75
CA GLU A 129 2.75 -40.56 -36.83
C GLU A 129 2.84 -39.60 -38.01
N TYR A 130 1.73 -39.46 -38.76
CA TYR A 130 1.62 -38.52 -39.87
C TYR A 130 1.25 -37.13 -39.35
N ILE A 131 2.22 -36.20 -39.35
CA ILE A 131 1.98 -34.79 -39.01
C ILE A 131 1.79 -33.99 -40.32
N GLU A 132 0.75 -33.16 -40.39
CA GLU A 132 0.50 -32.22 -41.49
C GLU A 132 1.34 -30.94 -41.27
N GLU A 133 2.63 -30.98 -41.60
CA GLU A 133 3.51 -29.81 -41.45
C GLU A 133 3.79 -29.15 -42.81
N GLY A 134 3.06 -28.06 -43.07
CA GLY A 134 3.32 -27.13 -44.18
C GLY A 134 2.10 -26.27 -44.53
N PRO A 135 2.27 -24.96 -44.82
CA PRO A 135 1.16 -24.08 -45.18
C PRO A 135 0.48 -24.58 -46.46
N ALA A 136 -0.85 -24.64 -46.45
CA ALA A 136 -1.64 -25.24 -47.51
C ALA A 136 -1.48 -24.47 -48.83
N GLU A 137 -1.15 -25.18 -49.91
CA GLU A 137 -1.07 -24.59 -51.24
C GLU A 137 -2.48 -24.50 -51.83
N ILE A 138 -2.97 -23.27 -51.98
CA ILE A 138 -4.30 -22.97 -52.53
C ILE A 138 -4.13 -22.70 -54.03
N ILE A 139 -4.64 -23.61 -54.86
CA ILE A 139 -4.64 -23.44 -56.32
C ILE A 139 -6.03 -22.96 -56.73
N TRP A 140 -6.09 -21.80 -57.38
CA TRP A 140 -7.34 -21.22 -57.88
C TRP A 140 -7.55 -21.64 -59.34
N GLN A 141 -8.62 -22.39 -59.61
CA GLN A 141 -9.09 -22.66 -60.97
C GLN A 141 -10.52 -22.12 -61.09
N GLU A 142 -10.83 -21.42 -62.17
CA GLU A 142 -11.99 -20.53 -62.33
C GLU A 142 -13.35 -21.16 -61.95
N ASN A 143 -13.71 -20.97 -60.67
CA ASN A 143 -14.93 -21.34 -59.93
C ASN A 143 -14.85 -22.49 -58.92
N GLU A 144 -13.69 -23.12 -58.68
CA GLU A 144 -13.50 -24.05 -57.55
C GLU A 144 -12.13 -23.88 -56.87
N ILE A 145 -12.11 -23.98 -55.54
CA ILE A 145 -10.89 -23.87 -54.72
C ILE A 145 -10.46 -25.28 -54.30
N ILE A 146 -9.27 -25.71 -54.71
CA ILE A 146 -8.70 -27.01 -54.32
C ILE A 146 -7.55 -26.77 -53.34
N VAL A 147 -7.70 -27.28 -52.11
CA VAL A 147 -6.69 -27.19 -51.05
C VAL A 147 -5.91 -28.51 -51.01
N ARG A 148 -4.62 -28.51 -51.38
CA ARG A 148 -3.75 -29.70 -51.30
C ARG A 148 -2.81 -29.57 -50.09
N LYS A 149 -2.78 -30.61 -49.26
CA LYS A 149 -1.82 -30.76 -48.15
C LYS A 149 -0.84 -31.89 -48.45
N LYS A 150 0.46 -31.63 -48.35
CA LYS A 150 1.50 -32.67 -48.37
C LYS A 150 1.73 -33.16 -46.94
N LYS A 151 1.89 -34.48 -46.77
CA LYS A 151 2.16 -35.11 -45.46
C LYS A 151 3.59 -35.65 -45.42
N VAL A 152 4.30 -35.45 -44.32
CA VAL A 152 5.67 -35.94 -44.07
C VAL A 152 5.65 -36.85 -42.84
N ARG A 153 6.50 -37.88 -42.82
CA ARG A 153 6.60 -38.91 -41.77
C ARG A 153 7.74 -38.53 -40.81
N VAL A 154 7.46 -38.42 -39.50
CA VAL A 154 8.44 -38.03 -38.46
C VAL A 154 8.35 -39.01 -37.26
N PRO A 155 9.46 -39.38 -36.59
CA PRO A 155 9.42 -40.30 -35.45
C PRO A 155 8.78 -39.65 -34.21
N LYS A 156 7.99 -40.40 -33.44
CA LYS A 156 7.34 -39.92 -32.21
C LYS A 156 8.39 -39.62 -31.13
N LYS A 157 8.50 -38.34 -30.77
CA LYS A 157 9.05 -37.92 -29.47
C LYS A 157 7.90 -37.43 -28.61
N ILE A 158 7.76 -38.01 -27.43
CA ILE A 158 6.86 -37.55 -26.38
C ILE A 158 7.24 -36.11 -26.05
N ALA A 159 6.42 -35.16 -26.50
CA ALA A 159 6.53 -33.75 -26.16
C ALA A 159 5.18 -33.30 -25.62
N ASP A 160 4.98 -33.53 -24.32
CA ASP A 160 3.90 -32.88 -23.59
C ASP A 160 4.39 -31.51 -23.08
N ARG A 161 3.63 -30.48 -23.44
CA ARG A 161 3.68 -29.08 -22.96
C ARG A 161 4.74 -28.12 -23.50
N GLN A 162 4.57 -27.71 -24.76
CA GLN A 162 4.93 -26.33 -25.14
C GLN A 162 3.85 -25.37 -24.60
N GLY A 163 4.10 -24.80 -23.42
CA GLY A 163 3.48 -23.54 -23.03
C GLY A 163 3.98 -22.45 -23.96
N THR A 164 3.04 -21.72 -24.56
CA THR A 164 3.24 -20.47 -25.30
C THR A 164 4.25 -19.57 -24.57
N LYS A 165 5.48 -19.47 -25.07
CA LYS A 165 6.43 -18.44 -24.64
C LYS A 165 5.94 -17.11 -25.21
N GLU A 166 5.34 -16.30 -24.35
CA GLU A 166 5.08 -14.90 -24.65
C GLU A 166 6.40 -14.13 -24.77
N ASP A 167 6.44 -13.28 -25.78
CA ASP A 167 7.57 -12.49 -26.26
C ASP A 167 7.97 -11.42 -25.22
N VAL A 168 9.18 -11.53 -24.67
CA VAL A 168 9.67 -10.74 -23.52
C VAL A 168 9.95 -9.27 -23.86
N ASP A 169 9.94 -8.89 -25.15
CA ASP A 169 10.23 -7.52 -25.60
C ASP A 169 9.01 -6.74 -26.09
N ARG A 170 7.78 -7.21 -25.87
CA ARG A 170 6.58 -6.42 -26.20
C ARG A 170 6.33 -5.39 -25.09
N PRO A 171 6.46 -4.07 -25.34
CA PRO A 171 6.16 -3.05 -24.34
C PRO A 171 4.66 -3.09 -24.07
N THR A 172 4.27 -3.80 -23.02
CA THR A 172 2.90 -3.84 -22.54
C THR A 172 2.66 -2.51 -21.85
N SER A 173 1.84 -1.66 -22.48
CA SER A 173 1.38 -0.37 -21.95
C SER A 173 0.50 -0.49 -20.69
N ASN A 174 0.41 -1.68 -20.11
CA ASN A 174 -0.34 -1.98 -18.90
C ASN A 174 0.61 -2.66 -17.90
N PRO A 175 1.01 -1.97 -16.81
CA PRO A 175 2.15 -2.39 -16.01
C PRO A 175 1.96 -3.73 -15.29
N LEU A 176 0.76 -4.27 -15.13
CA LEU A 176 0.55 -5.61 -14.55
C LEU A 176 -0.76 -6.23 -15.07
N PRO A 177 -0.72 -7.23 -15.97
CA PRO A 177 -1.91 -8.03 -16.24
C PRO A 177 -2.28 -8.81 -14.96
N PRO A 178 -3.58 -8.93 -14.61
CA PRO A 178 -4.04 -9.53 -13.35
C PRO A 178 -3.70 -11.03 -13.21
N GLN A 179 -3.08 -11.64 -14.22
CA GLN A 179 -2.68 -13.05 -14.23
C GLN A 179 -1.18 -13.27 -14.07
N SER A 180 -0.37 -12.21 -13.91
CA SER A 180 1.06 -12.39 -13.67
C SER A 180 1.34 -12.84 -12.23
N GLU A 181 2.33 -13.70 -12.07
CA GLU A 181 2.80 -14.15 -10.75
C GLU A 181 3.27 -12.95 -9.90
N ALA A 182 3.92 -11.96 -10.53
CA ALA A 182 4.30 -10.70 -9.90
C ALA A 182 3.10 -9.88 -9.37
N PHE A 183 1.95 -9.91 -10.06
CA PHE A 183 0.73 -9.27 -9.56
C PHE A 183 0.19 -10.01 -8.32
N THR A 184 0.22 -11.34 -8.32
CA THR A 184 -0.21 -12.14 -7.16
C THR A 184 0.72 -11.96 -5.96
N GLU A 185 2.03 -11.90 -6.15
CA GLU A 185 3.00 -11.67 -5.07
C GLU A 185 2.88 -10.26 -4.48
N TYR A 186 2.76 -9.23 -5.33
CA TYR A 186 2.54 -7.86 -4.87
C TYR A 186 1.20 -7.74 -4.12
N GLN A 187 0.14 -8.33 -4.66
CA GLN A 187 -1.17 -8.36 -4.02
C GLN A 187 -1.11 -9.07 -2.67
N ASN A 188 -0.49 -10.24 -2.59
CA ASN A 188 -0.38 -11.02 -1.36
C ASN A 188 0.52 -10.33 -0.32
N ALA A 189 1.66 -9.75 -0.71
CA ALA A 189 2.58 -9.08 0.22
C ALA A 189 1.99 -7.77 0.79
N SER A 190 1.32 -6.96 -0.04
CA SER A 190 0.73 -5.68 0.39
C SER A 190 -0.59 -5.86 1.17
N ILE A 191 -1.41 -6.85 0.79
CA ILE A 191 -2.68 -7.14 1.47
C ILE A 191 -2.43 -7.79 2.85
N VAL A 192 -1.47 -8.70 2.95
CA VAL A 192 -1.17 -9.39 4.22
C VAL A 192 -0.72 -8.42 5.29
N SER A 193 0.15 -7.46 5.00
CA SER A 193 0.68 -6.53 6.03
C SER A 193 -0.42 -5.65 6.67
N ALA A 194 -1.27 -5.02 5.86
CA ALA A 194 -2.32 -4.12 6.36
C ALA A 194 -3.51 -4.87 6.98
N GLN A 195 -3.93 -5.99 6.38
CA GLN A 195 -4.99 -6.83 6.95
C GLN A 195 -4.55 -7.47 8.26
N GLN A 196 -3.31 -7.96 8.35
CA GLN A 196 -2.80 -8.61 9.55
C GLN A 196 -2.66 -7.64 10.72
N MET A 197 -2.36 -6.36 10.48
CA MET A 197 -2.44 -5.34 11.54
C MET A 197 -3.88 -5.13 12.03
N LEU A 198 -4.84 -4.98 11.12
CA LEU A 198 -6.25 -4.83 11.50
C LEU A 198 -6.81 -6.08 12.21
N GLU A 199 -6.39 -7.26 11.80
CA GLU A 199 -6.80 -8.54 12.37
C GLU A 199 -6.18 -8.79 13.75
N ASN A 200 -4.92 -8.40 13.96
CA ASN A 200 -4.30 -8.39 15.29
C ASN A 200 -5.02 -7.43 16.24
N VAL A 201 -5.39 -6.23 15.79
CA VAL A 201 -6.19 -5.30 16.63
C VAL A 201 -7.60 -5.85 16.86
N ALA A 202 -8.19 -6.51 15.86
CA ALA A 202 -9.50 -7.15 15.99
C ALA A 202 -9.52 -8.34 16.97
N GLN A 203 -8.40 -9.04 17.12
CA GLN A 203 -8.26 -10.10 18.13
C GLN A 203 -8.10 -9.54 19.56
N GLN A 204 -7.53 -8.34 19.71
CA GLN A 204 -7.33 -7.71 21.02
C GLN A 204 -8.58 -6.99 21.54
N VAL A 205 -9.47 -6.54 20.66
CA VAL A 205 -10.67 -5.77 21.04
C VAL A 205 -11.93 -6.50 20.55
N PRO A 206 -12.84 -6.93 21.45
CA PRO A 206 -14.11 -7.53 21.03
C PRO A 206 -14.87 -6.55 20.12
N ASN A 207 -15.33 -7.03 18.97
CA ASN A 207 -16.17 -6.30 18.03
C ASN A 207 -15.48 -5.15 17.26
N PHE A 208 -14.14 -5.13 17.20
CA PHE A 208 -13.37 -4.12 16.45
C PHE A 208 -13.89 -3.90 15.03
N GLY A 209 -14.14 -2.65 14.67
CA GLY A 209 -14.62 -2.26 13.35
C GLY A 209 -16.10 -2.55 13.04
N THR A 210 -16.86 -3.03 14.02
CA THR A 210 -18.32 -3.14 13.94
C THR A 210 -18.99 -1.94 14.61
N GLU A 211 -20.28 -1.72 14.37
CA GLU A 211 -21.04 -0.66 15.03
C GLU A 211 -21.16 -0.83 16.56
N GLN A 212 -20.81 -2.02 17.07
CA GLN A 212 -20.81 -2.30 18.50
C GLN A 212 -19.53 -1.83 19.20
N ASP A 213 -18.48 -1.49 18.43
CA ASP A 213 -17.29 -0.86 18.98
C ASP A 213 -17.61 0.60 19.38
N LYS A 214 -17.60 0.85 20.70
CA LYS A 214 -17.86 2.18 21.26
C LYS A 214 -16.62 3.06 21.25
N ALA A 215 -15.43 2.48 21.17
CA ALA A 215 -14.16 3.19 21.25
C ALA A 215 -13.72 3.73 19.88
N HIS A 216 -13.86 2.93 18.83
CA HIS A 216 -13.43 3.30 17.48
C HIS A 216 -14.57 3.78 16.60
N CYS A 217 -14.28 4.70 15.68
CA CYS A 217 -15.27 5.20 14.74
C CYS A 217 -15.47 4.20 13.59
N PRO A 218 -16.65 3.55 13.45
CA PRO A 218 -16.87 2.57 12.38
C PRO A 218 -16.86 3.21 10.99
N PHE A 219 -17.26 4.49 10.89
CA PHE A 219 -17.20 5.24 9.64
C PHE A 219 -15.76 5.48 9.21
N HIS A 220 -14.90 5.98 10.10
CA HIS A 220 -13.51 6.22 9.76
C HIS A 220 -12.77 4.92 9.41
N LEU A 221 -13.00 3.83 10.16
CA LEU A 221 -12.33 2.56 9.91
C LEU A 221 -12.75 1.94 8.57
N LYS A 222 -14.04 2.05 8.18
CA LYS A 222 -14.56 1.42 6.96
C LYS A 222 -14.35 2.27 5.71
N THR A 223 -14.52 3.59 5.80
CA THR A 223 -14.50 4.48 4.63
C THR A 223 -13.28 5.40 4.59
N GLY A 224 -12.44 5.41 5.62
CA GLY A 224 -11.32 6.36 5.77
C GLY A 224 -11.76 7.79 6.09
N ALA A 225 -13.08 8.09 6.14
CA ALA A 225 -13.61 9.43 6.32
C ALA A 225 -14.80 9.47 7.29
N CYS A 226 -14.78 10.42 8.21
CA CYS A 226 -15.83 10.63 9.19
C CYS A 226 -16.39 12.05 9.06
N ARG A 227 -17.72 12.20 9.07
CA ARG A 227 -18.41 13.51 8.98
C ARG A 227 -18.04 14.48 10.11
N PHE A 228 -17.64 13.96 11.27
CA PHE A 228 -17.25 14.75 12.42
C PHE A 228 -15.76 15.15 12.39
N GLY A 229 -14.97 14.57 11.47
CA GLY A 229 -13.54 14.80 11.37
C GLY A 229 -12.84 14.63 12.72
N GLN A 230 -11.97 15.56 13.09
CA GLN A 230 -11.27 15.53 14.38
C GLN A 230 -12.16 15.78 15.59
N ARG A 231 -13.40 16.27 15.40
CA ARG A 231 -14.37 16.47 16.49
C ARG A 231 -15.19 15.22 16.79
N CYS A 232 -14.83 14.07 16.21
CA CYS A 232 -15.50 12.82 16.54
C CYS A 232 -15.26 12.45 18.00
N SER A 233 -16.29 11.99 18.69
CA SER A 233 -16.16 11.47 20.05
C SER A 233 -15.51 10.08 20.11
N ARG A 234 -15.32 9.44 18.96
CA ARG A 234 -14.73 8.11 18.80
C ARG A 234 -13.34 8.22 18.17
N VAL A 235 -12.46 7.29 18.50
CA VAL A 235 -11.07 7.28 18.04
C VAL A 235 -11.00 6.97 16.54
N HIS A 236 -10.17 7.73 15.84
CA HIS A 236 -9.81 7.52 14.44
C HIS A 236 -8.43 6.86 14.38
N PHE A 237 -8.35 5.68 13.75
CA PHE A 237 -7.10 4.95 13.60
C PHE A 237 -6.46 5.25 12.24
N TYR A 238 -5.24 5.80 12.27
CA TYR A 238 -4.43 6.05 11.09
C TYR A 238 -3.27 5.04 11.08
N PRO A 239 -3.29 4.03 10.21
CA PRO A 239 -2.20 3.06 10.12
C PRO A 239 -0.94 3.70 9.52
N ASP A 240 0.23 3.39 10.08
CA ASP A 240 1.52 3.88 9.57
C ASP A 240 1.88 3.31 8.19
N LYS A 241 1.34 2.13 7.87
CA LYS A 241 1.50 1.45 6.58
C LYS A 241 0.14 1.06 6.06
N ALA A 242 -0.22 1.53 4.86
CA ALA A 242 -1.46 1.17 4.19
C ALA A 242 -1.22 0.97 2.69
N CYS A 243 -1.97 0.06 2.09
CA CYS A 243 -1.99 -0.16 0.64
C CYS A 243 -2.92 0.83 -0.09
N THR A 244 -3.74 1.59 0.64
CA THR A 244 -4.71 2.54 0.10
C THR A 244 -4.37 3.96 0.55
N LEU A 245 -4.33 4.90 -0.40
CA LEU A 245 -4.12 6.33 -0.13
C LEU A 245 -5.42 7.11 -0.32
N LEU A 246 -5.72 8.03 0.60
CA LEU A 246 -6.88 8.92 0.52
C LEU A 246 -6.43 10.36 0.27
N ILE A 247 -6.67 10.87 -0.94
CA ILE A 247 -6.45 12.28 -1.27
C ILE A 247 -7.79 13.02 -1.12
N LYS A 248 -7.93 13.78 -0.04
CA LYS A 248 -9.15 14.57 0.20
C LYS A 248 -9.29 15.65 -0.87
N ASN A 249 -10.51 15.85 -1.35
CA ASN A 249 -10.87 16.92 -2.28
C ASN A 249 -10.09 16.92 -3.61
N MET A 250 -9.62 15.75 -4.07
CA MET A 250 -8.85 15.62 -5.33
C MET A 250 -9.68 15.99 -6.57
N TYR A 251 -10.96 15.67 -6.58
CA TYR A 251 -11.87 15.96 -7.70
C TYR A 251 -12.92 16.99 -7.28
N ASN A 252 -12.79 18.19 -7.84
CA ASN A 252 -13.81 19.24 -7.74
C ASN A 252 -14.59 19.25 -9.06
N GLY A 253 -15.77 18.64 -9.06
CA GLY A 253 -16.64 18.60 -10.23
C GLY A 253 -17.11 20.01 -10.63
N PRO A 254 -17.30 20.30 -11.93
CA PRO A 254 -17.84 21.58 -12.37
C PRO A 254 -19.24 21.78 -11.77
N GLY A 255 -19.38 22.78 -10.90
CA GLY A 255 -20.62 23.08 -10.15
C GLY A 255 -20.50 23.02 -8.63
N LEU A 256 -19.39 22.49 -8.10
CA LEU A 256 -19.07 22.56 -6.67
C LEU A 256 -18.21 23.80 -6.42
N ALA A 257 -18.86 24.94 -6.21
CA ALA A 257 -18.20 26.21 -5.92
C ALA A 257 -17.47 26.14 -4.56
N TRP A 258 -16.29 26.74 -4.53
CA TRP A 258 -15.22 26.69 -3.54
C TRP A 258 -15.52 27.38 -2.19
N GLU A 259 -16.76 27.30 -1.69
CA GLU A 259 -17.20 28.14 -0.56
C GLU A 259 -17.17 27.43 0.82
N GLN A 260 -16.58 26.23 0.93
CA GLN A 260 -16.64 25.42 2.16
C GLN A 260 -15.30 25.17 2.85
N ASP A 261 -14.18 25.68 2.32
CA ASP A 261 -12.84 25.34 2.81
C ASP A 261 -12.28 26.33 3.87
N GLU A 262 -13.06 27.32 4.33
CA GLU A 262 -12.64 28.25 5.40
C GLU A 262 -12.86 27.73 6.84
N GLY A 263 -13.11 26.43 7.03
CA GLY A 263 -13.56 25.89 8.32
C GLY A 263 -12.60 24.95 9.04
N LEU A 264 -11.44 24.63 8.47
CA LEU A 264 -10.48 23.67 9.03
C LEU A 264 -9.19 24.36 9.46
N GLU A 265 -9.32 25.36 10.32
CA GLU A 265 -8.19 25.89 11.07
C GLU A 265 -7.58 24.77 11.93
N VAL A 266 -6.29 24.57 11.68
CA VAL A 266 -5.35 23.79 12.46
C VAL A 266 -5.24 24.43 13.85
N CYS A 267 -5.52 23.65 14.90
CA CYS A 267 -5.10 23.94 16.26
C CYS A 267 -4.10 22.86 16.66
#